data_AF-A0AAP2Z9V2-F1
#
_entry.id   AF-A0AAP2Z9V2-F1
#
_cell.length_a   1.000
_cell.length_b   1.000
_cell.length_c   1.000
_cell.angle_alpha   90.00
_cell.angle_beta   90.00
_cell.angle_gamma   90.00
#
_symmetry.space_group_name_H-M   'P 1'
#
loop_
_entity.id
_entity.type
_entity.pdbx_description
1 polymer ?
#
loop_
_entity_poly.entity_id
_entity_poly.type
_entity_poly.pdbx_seq_one_letter_code
_entity_poly.pdbx_strand_id
1 'polypeptide(L)'
;MAVDPAKFKRFREQVDDIVAMAPGGKKTVEGLMHTAFGKALRETELLIDESRAPRLYVFGRSGAGKSSLINALANKEVADVGTVEPTTVDSEMYHVSFPDRYASWDVVDSRGLFESVAPDGSVPGDTISFLKADLEEYRPDIAIHVMTPDQVRAGKEDFETVEALRSELPGVFPPVVYCLNKVDTHLAPGGDWPPETNPSLAGDIKDTLDFVARVLNEEEKTPFDDSQPLHGYEFESDEHVGVVPVYLKEEPYWNVETLAWLMGDFLPVDARLQFIQAQQREELMQELSRDTTKRFAGIAGGIGGAPTPGADFPVLTGLQLLLVGLIGSFSCRELERGTVEEYLTAMGGTTVAGLAARGLARSLAQFVPGIGQVVSGTVASATTYAVGRSAEEYFFNDSVVKPSAYVKKGRNRLQG
;
A
#
# COMPACT_ATOMS: atom_id res chain seq x y z
N MET A 1 -9.19 12.20 1.90
CA MET A 1 -8.00 11.97 1.09
C MET A 1 -8.34 10.99 -0.02
N ALA A 2 -8.59 11.45 -1.25
CA ALA A 2 -8.84 10.52 -2.33
C ALA A 2 -8.53 11.11 -3.69
N VAL A 3 -7.85 10.31 -4.48
CA VAL A 3 -7.68 10.41 -5.92
C VAL A 3 -9.03 10.20 -6.58
N ASP A 4 -9.49 11.20 -7.31
CA ASP A 4 -10.61 11.09 -8.24
C ASP A 4 -10.06 10.53 -9.57
N PRO A 5 -10.42 9.29 -9.97
CA PRO A 5 -9.90 8.70 -11.20
C PRO A 5 -10.25 9.51 -12.46
N ALA A 6 -11.42 10.18 -12.49
CA ALA A 6 -11.84 10.96 -13.63
C ALA A 6 -11.03 12.26 -13.78
N LYS A 7 -10.72 12.93 -12.65
CA LYS A 7 -9.81 14.10 -12.67
C LYS A 7 -8.40 13.68 -13.05
N PHE A 8 -7.90 12.56 -12.50
CA PHE A 8 -6.57 12.06 -12.80
C PHE A 8 -6.40 11.68 -14.28
N LYS A 9 -7.38 11.00 -14.88
CA LYS A 9 -7.38 10.65 -16.30
C LYS A 9 -7.24 11.88 -17.21
N ARG A 10 -7.96 12.98 -16.92
CA ARG A 10 -7.85 14.24 -17.67
C ARG A 10 -6.48 14.91 -17.53
N PHE A 11 -5.83 14.72 -16.38
CA PHE A 11 -4.46 15.17 -16.17
C PHE A 11 -3.48 14.33 -16.99
N ARG A 12 -3.61 13.00 -16.97
CA ARG A 12 -2.77 12.07 -17.73
C ARG A 12 -2.79 12.33 -19.22
N GLU A 13 -3.96 12.58 -19.81
CA GLU A 13 -4.10 12.94 -21.24
C GLU A 13 -3.24 14.16 -21.62
N GLN A 14 -3.08 15.13 -20.72
CA GLN A 14 -2.24 16.31 -20.96
C GLN A 14 -0.74 15.99 -20.86
N VAL A 15 -0.36 15.03 -20.02
CA VAL A 15 1.02 14.54 -19.95
C VAL A 15 1.36 13.77 -21.23
N ASP A 16 0.45 12.95 -21.74
CA ASP A 16 0.63 12.22 -22.99
C ASP A 16 0.88 13.18 -24.17
N ASP A 17 0.13 14.29 -24.25
CA ASP A 17 0.35 15.36 -25.21
C ASP A 17 1.74 16.00 -25.09
N ILE A 18 2.24 16.20 -23.86
CA ILE A 18 3.58 16.75 -23.60
C ILE A 18 4.66 15.84 -24.19
N VAL A 19 4.54 14.53 -23.96
CA VAL A 19 5.54 13.59 -24.46
C VAL A 19 5.43 13.39 -25.97
N ALA A 20 4.22 13.43 -26.53
CA ALA A 20 4.00 13.40 -27.98
C ALA A 20 4.63 14.59 -28.73
N MET A 21 4.80 15.74 -28.06
CA MET A 21 5.43 16.95 -28.62
C MET A 21 6.97 16.98 -28.49
N ALA A 22 7.59 15.90 -28.00
CA ALA A 22 9.03 15.80 -27.78
C ALA A 22 9.89 15.96 -29.06
N PRO A 23 10.94 16.81 -29.07
CA PRO A 23 11.88 16.87 -30.18
C PRO A 23 12.80 15.63 -30.21
N GLY A 24 12.88 14.96 -31.36
CA GLY A 24 13.74 13.79 -31.57
C GLY A 24 13.40 13.03 -32.86
N GLY A 25 14.28 12.13 -33.31
CA GLY A 25 13.95 11.24 -34.42
C GLY A 25 12.78 10.34 -34.02
N LYS A 26 11.67 10.36 -34.79
CA LYS A 26 10.39 9.71 -34.44
C LYS A 26 10.56 8.29 -33.88
N LYS A 27 11.40 7.46 -34.51
CA LYS A 27 11.64 6.07 -34.09
C LYS A 27 12.30 5.92 -32.71
N THR A 28 13.17 6.85 -32.32
CA THR A 28 13.88 6.80 -31.03
C THR A 28 12.97 7.23 -29.88
N VAL A 29 12.18 8.29 -30.11
CA VAL A 29 11.17 8.75 -29.15
C VAL A 29 10.08 7.68 -28.96
N GLU A 30 9.60 7.10 -30.05
CA GLU A 30 8.58 6.04 -30.04
C GLU A 30 9.06 4.76 -29.33
N GLY A 31 10.33 4.38 -29.49
CA GLY A 31 10.91 3.24 -28.77
C GLY A 31 11.07 3.47 -27.25
N LEU A 32 11.48 4.67 -26.83
CA LEU A 32 11.55 5.04 -25.41
C LEU A 32 10.16 5.14 -24.78
N MET A 33 9.19 5.68 -25.53
CA MET A 33 7.78 5.75 -25.14
C MET A 33 7.17 4.38 -24.90
N HIS A 34 7.37 3.44 -25.82
CA HIS A 34 6.78 2.11 -25.72
C HIS A 34 7.40 1.26 -24.60
N THR A 35 8.64 1.52 -24.21
CA THR A 35 9.36 0.66 -23.24
C THR A 35 9.21 1.17 -21.80
N ALA A 36 9.73 2.36 -21.53
CA ALA A 36 9.91 2.82 -20.15
C ALA A 36 8.78 3.75 -19.70
N PHE A 37 8.36 4.70 -20.55
CA PHE A 37 7.18 5.53 -20.26
C PHE A 37 5.91 4.69 -20.23
N GLY A 38 5.79 3.71 -21.14
CA GLY A 38 4.71 2.72 -21.15
C GLY A 38 4.63 1.91 -19.84
N LYS A 39 5.76 1.58 -19.21
CA LYS A 39 5.76 0.91 -17.89
C LYS A 39 5.17 1.80 -16.80
N ALA A 40 5.56 3.08 -16.75
CA ALA A 40 5.03 4.03 -15.77
C ALA A 40 3.54 4.34 -16.01
N LEU A 41 3.14 4.46 -17.28
CA LEU A 41 1.73 4.60 -17.67
C LEU A 41 0.93 3.37 -17.25
N ARG A 42 1.42 2.16 -17.54
CA ARG A 42 0.71 0.93 -17.15
C ARG A 42 0.56 0.81 -15.64
N GLU A 43 1.60 1.15 -14.88
CA GLU A 43 1.55 1.18 -13.42
C GLU A 43 0.52 2.18 -12.90
N THR A 44 0.46 3.36 -13.53
CA THR A 44 -0.53 4.39 -13.21
C THR A 44 -1.95 3.97 -13.58
N GLU A 45 -2.13 3.36 -14.76
CA GLU A 45 -3.40 2.81 -15.22
C GLU A 45 -3.89 1.75 -14.26
N LEU A 46 -3.04 0.81 -13.86
CA LEU A 46 -3.37 -0.22 -12.86
C LEU A 46 -3.78 0.41 -11.52
N LEU A 47 -2.96 1.33 -11.01
CA LEU A 47 -3.17 1.91 -9.68
C LEU A 47 -4.42 2.79 -9.59
N ILE A 48 -4.76 3.54 -10.65
CA ILE A 48 -5.84 4.55 -10.63
C ILE A 48 -6.99 4.20 -11.56
N ASP A 49 -6.72 3.98 -12.85
CA ASP A 49 -7.77 3.87 -13.88
C ASP A 49 -8.50 2.51 -13.83
N GLU A 50 -7.76 1.44 -13.54
CA GLU A 50 -8.23 0.06 -13.36
C GLU A 50 -8.42 -0.28 -11.87
N SER A 51 -8.37 0.72 -11.00
CA SER A 51 -8.46 0.49 -9.56
C SER A 51 -9.79 -0.16 -9.16
N ARG A 52 -9.73 -1.21 -8.35
CA ARG A 52 -10.88 -2.00 -7.90
C ARG A 52 -10.89 -2.15 -6.38
N ALA A 53 -12.01 -2.66 -5.86
CA ALA A 53 -12.10 -3.04 -4.46
C ALA A 53 -11.10 -4.17 -4.13
N PRO A 54 -10.32 -4.06 -3.04
CA PRO A 54 -9.62 -5.21 -2.47
C PRO A 54 -10.65 -6.21 -1.92
N ARG A 55 -10.34 -7.49 -2.07
CA ARG A 55 -11.10 -8.60 -1.52
C ARG A 55 -10.38 -9.13 -0.29
N LEU A 56 -10.95 -8.85 0.88
CA LEU A 56 -10.37 -9.16 2.18
C LEU A 56 -11.07 -10.41 2.75
N TYR A 57 -10.33 -11.49 2.96
CA TYR A 57 -10.87 -12.69 3.62
C TYR A 57 -10.55 -12.66 5.11
N VAL A 58 -11.54 -12.44 5.97
CA VAL A 58 -11.33 -12.32 7.42
C VAL A 58 -11.82 -13.57 8.12
N PHE A 59 -10.90 -14.24 8.83
CA PHE A 59 -11.20 -15.50 9.51
C PHE A 59 -10.53 -15.58 10.88
N GLY A 60 -10.97 -16.54 11.69
CA GLY A 60 -10.49 -16.75 13.05
C GLY A 60 -11.62 -17.13 14.02
N ARG A 61 -11.24 -17.63 15.19
CA ARG A 61 -12.16 -18.14 16.22
C ARG A 61 -13.19 -17.09 16.68
N SER A 62 -14.31 -17.57 17.23
CA SER A 62 -15.33 -16.68 17.79
C SER A 62 -14.74 -15.82 18.91
N GLY A 63 -15.15 -14.56 18.97
CA GLY A 63 -14.63 -13.60 19.95
C GLY A 63 -13.19 -13.10 19.71
N ALA A 64 -12.49 -13.51 18.64
CA ALA A 64 -11.15 -12.99 18.33
C ALA A 64 -11.13 -11.49 17.97
N GLY A 65 -12.28 -10.93 17.56
CA GLY A 65 -12.44 -9.51 17.23
C GLY A 65 -12.41 -9.20 15.73
N LYS A 66 -12.88 -10.12 14.87
CA LYS A 66 -13.01 -9.93 13.42
C LYS A 66 -13.81 -8.66 13.06
N SER A 67 -15.02 -8.50 13.60
CA SER A 67 -15.84 -7.31 13.36
C SER A 67 -15.16 -6.03 13.85
N SER A 68 -14.53 -6.06 15.03
CA SER A 68 -13.76 -4.93 15.58
C SER A 68 -12.61 -4.54 14.66
N LEU A 69 -11.91 -5.52 14.06
CA LEU A 69 -10.86 -5.27 13.09
C LEU A 69 -11.38 -4.60 11.83
N ILE A 70 -12.49 -5.10 11.27
CA ILE A 70 -13.07 -4.53 10.05
C ILE A 70 -13.51 -3.09 10.29
N ASN A 71 -14.18 -2.82 11.43
CA ASN A 71 -14.57 -1.47 11.83
C ASN A 71 -13.35 -0.55 12.03
N ALA A 72 -12.30 -1.05 12.69
CA ALA A 72 -11.08 -0.29 12.96
C ALA A 72 -10.28 0.05 11.70
N LEU A 73 -10.19 -0.90 10.75
CA LEU A 73 -9.59 -0.64 9.44
C LEU A 73 -10.44 0.33 8.63
N ALA A 74 -11.76 0.14 8.60
CA ALA A 74 -12.69 0.99 7.85
C ALA A 74 -12.80 2.42 8.43
N ASN A 75 -12.35 2.61 9.67
CA ASN A 75 -12.52 3.83 10.44
C ASN A 75 -14.01 4.28 10.49
N LYS A 76 -14.91 3.30 10.61
CA LYS A 76 -16.37 3.45 10.75
C LYS A 76 -17.02 2.10 11.13
N GLU A 77 -18.19 2.13 11.75
CA GLU A 77 -18.97 0.93 12.04
C GLU A 77 -19.61 0.36 10.76
N VAL A 78 -19.13 -0.79 10.30
CA VAL A 78 -19.60 -1.50 9.10
C VAL A 78 -19.99 -2.96 9.37
N ALA A 79 -19.39 -3.58 10.40
CA ALA A 79 -19.54 -5.00 10.69
C ALA A 79 -20.64 -5.32 11.74
N ASP A 80 -21.27 -4.31 12.36
CA ASP A 80 -22.27 -4.45 13.44
C ASP A 80 -23.72 -4.12 13.07
N VAL A 81 -23.99 -3.66 11.84
CA VAL A 81 -25.33 -3.32 11.37
C VAL A 81 -25.47 -3.87 9.96
N GLY A 82 -26.39 -4.82 9.75
CA GLY A 82 -26.72 -5.42 8.45
C GLY A 82 -27.04 -4.37 7.38
N THR A 83 -26.01 -3.80 6.78
CA THR A 83 -26.07 -2.73 5.78
C THR A 83 -25.78 -3.27 4.38
N VAL A 84 -26.15 -4.54 4.11
CA VAL A 84 -26.31 -5.11 2.77
C VAL A 84 -27.48 -6.11 2.79
N GLU A 85 -28.26 -6.13 1.71
CA GLU A 85 -29.36 -7.09 1.52
C GLU A 85 -28.82 -8.54 1.56
N PRO A 86 -29.45 -9.43 2.35
CA PRO A 86 -28.97 -10.79 2.54
C PRO A 86 -29.17 -11.62 1.27
N THR A 87 -28.15 -12.38 0.85
CA THR A 87 -28.29 -13.31 -0.29
C THR A 87 -28.23 -14.80 0.05
N THR A 88 -27.69 -15.27 1.17
CA THR A 88 -27.70 -16.72 1.51
C THR A 88 -27.20 -17.01 2.93
N VAL A 89 -27.32 -18.27 3.36
CA VAL A 89 -27.02 -18.80 4.72
C VAL A 89 -25.54 -19.23 4.87
N ASP A 90 -24.72 -19.05 3.83
CA ASP A 90 -23.27 -19.35 3.77
C ASP A 90 -22.43 -18.05 3.86
N SER A 91 -21.11 -18.14 4.04
CA SER A 91 -20.15 -17.04 4.26
C SER A 91 -20.55 -15.69 3.63
N GLU A 92 -20.65 -14.65 4.47
CA GLU A 92 -21.16 -13.33 4.08
C GLU A 92 -20.04 -12.52 3.38
N MET A 93 -20.03 -12.48 2.04
CA MET A 93 -19.36 -11.38 1.33
C MET A 93 -20.24 -10.14 1.39
N TYR A 94 -19.72 -9.04 1.91
CA TYR A 94 -20.40 -7.75 1.89
C TYR A 94 -19.50 -6.64 1.34
N HIS A 95 -20.13 -5.71 0.63
CA HIS A 95 -19.48 -4.59 -0.03
C HIS A 95 -19.49 -3.35 0.85
N VAL A 96 -18.31 -2.92 1.30
CA VAL A 96 -18.14 -1.71 2.12
C VAL A 96 -17.78 -0.54 1.21
N SER A 97 -18.73 0.39 1.01
CA SER A 97 -18.51 1.56 0.16
C SER A 97 -18.02 2.78 0.92
N PHE A 98 -17.09 3.54 0.33
CA PHE A 98 -16.60 4.85 0.80
C PHE A 98 -16.72 5.88 -0.34
N PRO A 99 -17.94 6.37 -0.65
CA PRO A 99 -18.17 7.23 -1.82
C PRO A 99 -17.37 8.54 -1.79
N ASP A 100 -17.20 9.11 -0.60
CA ASP A 100 -16.40 10.30 -0.30
C ASP A 100 -14.89 10.11 -0.55
N ARG A 101 -14.47 8.86 -0.77
CA ARG A 101 -13.06 8.46 -0.90
C ARG A 101 -12.78 7.73 -2.22
N TYR A 102 -13.74 7.68 -3.15
CA TYR A 102 -13.65 6.90 -4.39
C TYR A 102 -13.12 5.47 -4.16
N ALA A 103 -13.57 4.85 -3.05
CA ALA A 103 -13.05 3.57 -2.60
C ALA A 103 -14.18 2.66 -2.13
N SER A 104 -13.91 1.36 -2.19
CA SER A 104 -14.78 0.31 -1.68
C SER A 104 -13.97 -0.93 -1.36
N TRP A 105 -14.45 -1.78 -0.46
CA TRP A 105 -13.85 -3.09 -0.14
C TRP A 105 -14.90 -4.18 -0.31
N ASP A 106 -14.47 -5.36 -0.73
CA ASP A 106 -15.26 -6.58 -0.63
C ASP A 106 -14.72 -7.39 0.54
N VAL A 107 -15.51 -7.57 1.59
CA VAL A 107 -15.09 -8.29 2.79
C VAL A 107 -15.83 -9.61 2.85
N VAL A 108 -15.08 -10.71 2.90
CA VAL A 108 -15.61 -12.05 3.13
C VAL A 108 -15.36 -12.37 4.59
N ASP A 109 -16.41 -12.31 5.41
CA ASP A 109 -16.34 -12.68 6.83
C ASP A 109 -16.76 -14.13 7.00
N SER A 110 -15.81 -14.97 7.43
CA SER A 110 -15.96 -16.42 7.52
C SER A 110 -16.81 -16.87 8.73
N ARG A 111 -17.81 -16.08 9.14
CA ARG A 111 -18.62 -16.28 10.36
C ARG A 111 -19.07 -17.74 10.46
N GLY A 112 -18.84 -18.39 11.60
CA GLY A 112 -19.25 -19.78 11.83
C GLY A 112 -18.20 -20.86 11.52
N LEU A 113 -17.21 -20.61 10.66
CA LEU A 113 -16.29 -21.66 10.18
C LEU A 113 -15.40 -22.25 11.30
N PHE A 114 -14.86 -21.41 12.19
CA PHE A 114 -14.07 -21.84 13.35
C PHE A 114 -14.89 -21.95 14.64
N GLU A 115 -16.23 -21.88 14.57
CA GLU A 115 -17.09 -21.98 15.76
C GLU A 115 -17.41 -23.43 16.13
N SER A 116 -17.26 -24.36 15.19
CA SER A 116 -17.54 -25.79 15.34
C SER A 116 -16.28 -26.63 15.62
N VAL A 117 -15.14 -25.98 15.92
CA VAL A 117 -13.91 -26.66 16.36
C VAL A 117 -14.17 -27.33 17.71
N ALA A 118 -13.93 -28.64 17.76
CA ALA A 118 -14.14 -29.41 18.99
C ALA A 118 -13.15 -28.94 20.09
N PRO A 119 -13.42 -29.19 21.39
CA PRO A 119 -12.55 -28.77 22.48
C PRO A 119 -11.11 -29.30 22.41
N ASP A 120 -10.88 -30.31 21.57
CA ASP A 120 -9.57 -30.89 21.28
C ASP A 120 -8.83 -30.19 20.12
N GLY A 121 -9.39 -29.13 19.55
CA GLY A 121 -8.77 -28.33 18.50
C GLY A 121 -8.92 -28.88 17.08
N SER A 122 -9.60 -30.02 16.91
CA SER A 122 -9.86 -30.57 15.57
C SER A 122 -10.86 -29.70 14.79
N VAL A 123 -10.45 -29.26 13.59
CA VAL A 123 -11.33 -28.57 12.64
C VAL A 123 -12.19 -29.61 11.91
N PRO A 124 -13.53 -29.50 11.93
CA PRO A 124 -14.40 -30.41 11.19
C PRO A 124 -14.07 -30.44 9.70
N GLY A 125 -14.14 -31.61 9.05
CA GLY A 125 -13.89 -31.73 7.60
C GLY A 125 -14.82 -30.86 6.74
N ASP A 126 -16.02 -30.56 7.25
CA ASP A 126 -16.97 -29.66 6.60
C ASP A 126 -16.44 -28.21 6.59
N THR A 127 -15.79 -27.75 7.66
CA THR A 127 -15.19 -26.40 7.75
C THR A 127 -14.11 -26.18 6.68
N ILE A 128 -13.22 -27.16 6.49
CA ILE A 128 -12.18 -27.09 5.45
C ILE A 128 -12.83 -27.01 4.06
N SER A 129 -13.89 -27.79 3.83
CA SER A 129 -14.62 -27.79 2.57
C SER A 129 -15.30 -26.44 2.27
N PHE A 130 -15.87 -25.80 3.30
CA PHE A 130 -16.45 -24.45 3.17
C PHE A 130 -15.39 -23.38 2.93
N LEU A 131 -14.31 -23.37 3.72
CA LEU A 131 -13.17 -22.46 3.51
C LEU A 131 -12.63 -22.58 2.08
N LYS A 132 -12.52 -23.81 1.58
CA LYS A 132 -12.09 -24.08 0.22
C LYS A 132 -13.04 -23.49 -0.82
N ALA A 133 -14.34 -23.71 -0.66
CA ALA A 133 -15.36 -23.17 -1.56
C ALA A 133 -15.32 -21.64 -1.62
N ASP A 134 -15.22 -20.98 -0.45
CA ASP A 134 -15.12 -19.53 -0.36
C ASP A 134 -13.89 -18.99 -1.10
N LEU A 135 -12.72 -19.61 -0.90
CA LEU A 135 -11.48 -19.18 -1.53
C LEU A 135 -11.52 -19.34 -3.06
N GLU A 136 -12.13 -20.43 -3.54
CA GLU A 136 -12.32 -20.68 -4.98
C GLU A 136 -13.33 -19.71 -5.62
N GLU A 137 -14.43 -19.42 -4.91
CA GLU A 137 -15.51 -18.54 -5.36
C GLU A 137 -15.07 -17.06 -5.36
N TYR A 138 -14.61 -16.58 -4.21
CA TYR A 138 -14.38 -15.16 -3.99
C TYR A 138 -12.98 -14.71 -4.43
N ARG A 139 -12.00 -15.61 -4.44
CA ARG A 139 -10.60 -15.33 -4.78
C ARG A 139 -10.08 -14.06 -4.11
N PRO A 140 -9.95 -14.07 -2.78
CA PRO A 140 -9.47 -12.92 -2.03
C PRO A 140 -8.05 -12.51 -2.43
N ASP A 141 -7.75 -11.22 -2.30
CA ASP A 141 -6.40 -10.68 -2.53
C ASP A 141 -5.47 -10.96 -1.35
N ILE A 142 -6.04 -11.00 -0.14
CA ILE A 142 -5.34 -11.24 1.11
C ILE A 142 -6.28 -11.93 2.11
N ALA A 143 -5.74 -12.83 2.92
CA ALA A 143 -6.46 -13.40 4.05
C ALA A 143 -5.90 -12.88 5.38
N ILE A 144 -6.79 -12.64 6.33
CA ILE A 144 -6.48 -12.06 7.64
C ILE A 144 -6.90 -13.07 8.71
N HIS A 145 -5.91 -13.67 9.35
CA HIS A 145 -6.15 -14.57 10.47
C HIS A 145 -6.17 -13.75 11.77
N VAL A 146 -7.37 -13.53 12.32
CA VAL A 146 -7.57 -12.81 13.58
C VAL A 146 -7.55 -13.78 14.75
N MET A 147 -6.62 -13.57 15.68
CA MET A 147 -6.36 -14.43 16.82
C MET A 147 -6.08 -13.62 18.09
N THR A 148 -6.30 -14.22 19.25
CA THR A 148 -5.89 -13.64 20.55
C THR A 148 -4.68 -14.36 21.12
N PRO A 149 -3.92 -13.76 22.07
CA PRO A 149 -2.79 -14.44 22.69
C PRO A 149 -3.13 -15.80 23.31
N ASP A 150 -4.31 -15.94 23.91
CA ASP A 150 -4.77 -17.20 24.48
C ASP A 150 -5.06 -18.24 23.39
N GLN A 151 -5.65 -17.82 22.26
CA GLN A 151 -5.93 -18.68 21.12
C GLN A 151 -4.64 -19.15 20.45
N VAL A 152 -3.63 -18.30 20.34
CA VAL A 152 -2.31 -18.68 19.79
C VAL A 152 -1.68 -19.81 20.59
N ARG A 153 -1.71 -19.74 21.92
CA ARG A 153 -1.12 -20.77 22.79
C ARG A 153 -1.88 -22.09 22.74
N ALA A 154 -3.20 -22.03 22.51
CA ALA A 154 -4.08 -23.19 22.47
C ALA A 154 -4.38 -23.73 21.06
N GLY A 155 -4.00 -23.03 20.00
CA GLY A 155 -4.54 -23.19 18.65
C GLY A 155 -3.51 -23.57 17.60
N LYS A 156 -2.58 -24.47 17.92
CA LYS A 156 -1.62 -24.98 16.93
C LYS A 156 -2.33 -25.59 15.72
N GLU A 157 -3.49 -26.24 15.91
CA GLU A 157 -4.26 -26.79 14.79
C GLU A 157 -4.79 -25.72 13.82
N ASP A 158 -5.02 -24.47 14.27
CA ASP A 158 -5.52 -23.41 13.39
C ASP A 158 -4.46 -23.10 12.31
N PHE A 159 -3.17 -23.10 12.69
CA PHE A 159 -2.06 -22.94 11.75
C PHE A 159 -1.89 -24.15 10.83
N GLU A 160 -1.99 -25.37 11.37
CA GLU A 160 -1.93 -26.61 10.58
C GLU A 160 -3.09 -26.70 9.57
N THR A 161 -4.27 -26.17 9.92
CA THR A 161 -5.44 -26.11 9.04
C THR A 161 -5.23 -25.12 7.89
N VAL A 162 -4.69 -23.93 8.18
CA VAL A 162 -4.33 -22.95 7.14
C VAL A 162 -3.32 -23.55 6.17
N GLU A 163 -2.33 -24.27 6.67
CA GLU A 163 -1.30 -24.91 5.84
C GLU A 163 -1.86 -26.07 4.99
N ALA A 164 -2.78 -26.87 5.56
CA ALA A 164 -3.48 -27.90 4.82
C ALA A 164 -4.34 -27.31 3.68
N LEU A 165 -5.10 -26.25 3.95
CA LEU A 165 -5.90 -25.55 2.94
C LEU A 165 -5.04 -24.98 1.83
N ARG A 166 -3.91 -24.35 2.18
CA ARG A 166 -2.94 -23.84 1.22
C ARG A 166 -2.41 -24.95 0.31
N SER A 167 -2.00 -26.07 0.90
CA SER A 167 -1.49 -27.24 0.16
C SER A 167 -2.53 -27.81 -0.81
N GLU A 168 -3.82 -27.73 -0.48
CA GLU A 168 -4.92 -28.17 -1.35
C GLU A 168 -5.34 -27.17 -2.42
N LEU A 169 -4.95 -25.90 -2.29
CA LEU A 169 -5.35 -24.79 -3.16
C LEU A 169 -4.13 -24.03 -3.75
N PRO A 170 -3.22 -24.72 -4.46
CA PRO A 170 -2.01 -24.09 -4.99
C PRO A 170 -2.35 -22.97 -5.99
N GLY A 171 -1.82 -21.77 -5.73
CA GLY A 171 -2.03 -20.58 -6.56
C GLY A 171 -3.43 -19.94 -6.45
N VAL A 172 -4.30 -20.48 -5.59
CA VAL A 172 -5.62 -19.89 -5.26
C VAL A 172 -5.63 -19.33 -3.85
N PHE A 173 -4.89 -19.96 -2.92
CA PHE A 173 -4.80 -19.50 -1.55
C PHE A 173 -4.03 -18.18 -1.46
N PRO A 174 -4.61 -17.11 -0.89
CA PRO A 174 -3.97 -15.80 -0.83
C PRO A 174 -2.81 -15.75 0.19
N PRO A 175 -1.95 -14.73 0.12
CA PRO A 175 -1.04 -14.42 1.22
C PRO A 175 -1.83 -14.16 2.51
N VAL A 176 -1.27 -14.58 3.67
CA VAL A 176 -1.91 -14.46 4.99
C VAL A 176 -1.19 -13.46 5.86
N VAL A 177 -1.93 -12.49 6.39
CA VAL A 177 -1.49 -11.63 7.49
C VAL A 177 -2.13 -12.08 8.81
N TYR A 178 -1.33 -12.12 9.87
CA TYR A 178 -1.76 -12.57 11.19
C TYR A 178 -2.02 -11.36 12.10
N CYS A 179 -3.28 -11.18 12.50
CA CYS A 179 -3.71 -10.11 13.39
C CYS A 179 -3.83 -10.67 14.81
N LEU A 180 -2.86 -10.35 15.67
CA LEU A 180 -2.87 -10.72 17.08
C LEU A 180 -3.61 -9.65 17.88
N ASN A 181 -4.94 -9.77 17.96
CA ASN A 181 -5.79 -8.82 18.67
C ASN A 181 -5.87 -9.11 20.16
N LYS A 182 -6.32 -8.11 20.93
CA LYS A 182 -6.52 -8.16 22.38
C LYS A 182 -5.22 -8.42 23.14
N VAL A 183 -4.12 -7.80 22.71
CA VAL A 183 -2.86 -7.90 23.44
C VAL A 183 -2.91 -7.32 24.85
N ASP A 184 -3.94 -6.53 25.16
CA ASP A 184 -4.26 -6.09 26.52
C ASP A 184 -4.59 -7.23 27.48
N THR A 185 -4.96 -8.43 27.00
CA THR A 185 -5.27 -9.57 27.88
C THR A 185 -4.06 -10.11 28.63
N HIS A 186 -2.85 -9.71 28.24
CA HIS A 186 -1.63 -9.96 29.04
C HIS A 186 -1.59 -9.13 30.33
N LEU A 187 -2.35 -8.03 30.41
CA LEU A 187 -2.40 -7.20 31.60
C LEU A 187 -3.17 -7.88 32.73
N ALA A 188 -2.60 -7.81 33.93
CA ALA A 188 -3.38 -8.01 35.15
C ALA A 188 -4.39 -6.86 35.32
N PRO A 189 -5.52 -7.07 36.03
CA PRO A 189 -6.50 -6.01 36.30
C PRO A 189 -5.83 -4.77 36.93
N GLY A 190 -5.97 -3.62 36.26
CA GLY A 190 -5.36 -2.35 36.69
C GLY A 190 -3.90 -2.15 36.25
N GLY A 191 -3.37 -2.98 35.35
CA GLY A 191 -2.04 -2.80 34.76
C GLY A 191 -1.96 -1.60 33.83
N ASP A 192 -0.74 -1.08 33.67
CA ASP A 192 -0.47 0.13 32.87
C ASP A 192 -0.45 -0.17 31.36
N TRP A 193 -1.09 0.69 30.59
CA TRP A 193 -1.11 0.71 29.12
C TRP A 193 -0.51 2.04 28.63
N PRO A 194 0.25 2.11 27.51
CA PRO A 194 0.49 1.08 26.48
C PRO A 194 1.82 0.29 26.65
N PRO A 195 2.09 -0.76 25.84
CA PRO A 195 3.30 -1.60 25.96
C PRO A 195 4.64 -0.84 25.96
N GLU A 196 4.74 0.31 25.32
CA GLU A 196 5.95 1.14 25.28
C GLU A 196 6.34 1.67 26.67
N THR A 197 5.38 1.73 27.59
CA THR A 197 5.59 2.18 28.98
C THR A 197 5.55 1.04 30.00
N ASN A 198 5.25 -0.19 29.56
CA ASN A 198 5.11 -1.35 30.43
C ASN A 198 6.01 -2.51 29.94
N PRO A 199 7.22 -2.67 30.51
CA PRO A 199 8.17 -3.70 30.09
C PRO A 199 7.66 -5.14 30.24
N SER A 200 6.76 -5.42 31.18
CA SER A 200 6.18 -6.75 31.34
C SER A 200 5.25 -7.07 30.17
N LEU A 201 4.31 -6.17 29.88
CA LEU A 201 3.40 -6.30 28.74
C LEU A 201 4.17 -6.41 27.42
N ALA A 202 5.20 -5.57 27.23
CA ALA A 202 6.09 -5.63 26.08
C ALA A 202 6.76 -7.01 25.91
N GLY A 203 7.23 -7.60 27.02
CA GLY A 203 7.80 -8.95 27.04
C GLY A 203 6.79 -10.01 26.61
N ASP A 204 5.58 -9.97 27.16
CA ASP A 204 4.53 -10.95 26.85
C ASP A 204 4.05 -10.86 25.39
N ILE A 205 3.94 -9.65 24.83
CA ILE A 205 3.63 -9.42 23.41
C ILE A 205 4.75 -10.00 22.55
N LYS A 206 6.01 -9.65 22.85
CA LYS A 206 7.16 -10.14 22.10
C LYS A 206 7.22 -11.67 22.10
N ASP A 207 7.03 -12.31 23.26
CA ASP A 207 7.03 -13.76 23.37
C ASP A 207 5.93 -14.41 22.52
N THR A 208 4.76 -13.75 22.41
CA THR A 208 3.66 -14.23 21.59
C THR A 208 3.97 -14.06 20.09
N LEU A 209 4.56 -12.94 19.66
CA LEU A 209 5.03 -12.76 18.28
C LEU A 209 6.12 -13.78 17.92
N ASP A 210 7.07 -14.01 18.84
CA ASP A 210 8.13 -15.00 18.67
C ASP A 210 7.59 -16.42 18.54
N PHE A 211 6.54 -16.74 19.29
CA PHE A 211 5.85 -18.02 19.19
C PHE A 211 5.15 -18.18 17.84
N VAL A 212 4.40 -17.18 17.37
CA VAL A 212 3.72 -17.25 16.06
C VAL A 212 4.73 -17.49 14.94
N ALA A 213 5.80 -16.70 14.89
CA ALA A 213 6.86 -16.87 13.90
C ALA A 213 7.45 -18.29 13.91
N ARG A 214 7.69 -18.85 15.11
CA ARG A 214 8.20 -20.23 15.24
C ARG A 214 7.20 -21.27 14.74
N VAL A 215 5.91 -21.13 15.04
CA VAL A 215 4.87 -22.07 14.59
C VAL A 215 4.74 -22.06 13.06
N LEU A 216 4.91 -20.89 12.45
CA LEU A 216 4.91 -20.71 11.00
C LEU A 216 6.22 -21.13 10.32
N ASN A 217 7.25 -21.51 11.09
CA ASN A 217 8.62 -21.74 10.60
C ASN A 217 9.27 -20.50 9.94
N GLU A 218 8.85 -19.31 10.32
CA GLU A 218 9.37 -18.02 9.82
C GLU A 218 10.38 -17.43 10.83
N GLU A 219 11.50 -18.13 11.05
CA GLU A 219 12.52 -17.69 12.03
C GLU A 219 13.38 -16.51 11.52
N GLU A 220 13.54 -16.38 10.20
CA GLU A 220 14.22 -15.27 9.52
C GLU A 220 13.28 -14.06 9.35
N LYS A 221 12.78 -13.55 10.48
CA LYS A 221 11.83 -12.44 10.52
C LYS A 221 12.50 -11.10 10.76
N THR A 222 11.90 -10.03 10.23
CA THR A 222 12.35 -8.66 10.45
C THR A 222 11.32 -7.89 11.27
N PRO A 223 11.73 -7.10 12.28
CA PRO A 223 10.86 -6.11 12.89
C PRO A 223 10.30 -5.18 11.82
N PHE A 224 9.01 -4.87 11.91
CA PHE A 224 8.36 -3.90 11.03
C PHE A 224 9.08 -2.53 11.06
N ASP A 225 9.39 -2.07 12.27
CA ASP A 225 10.19 -0.88 12.54
C ASP A 225 11.26 -1.25 13.58
N ASP A 226 12.53 -1.10 13.23
CA ASP A 226 13.68 -1.35 14.12
C ASP A 226 13.59 -0.55 15.42
N SER A 227 12.95 0.63 15.39
CA SER A 227 12.73 1.47 16.56
C SER A 227 11.52 1.05 17.39
N GLN A 228 10.60 0.27 16.83
CA GLN A 228 9.36 -0.20 17.46
C GLN A 228 9.16 -1.70 17.18
N PRO A 229 10.06 -2.58 17.64
CA PRO A 229 10.05 -4.01 17.29
C PRO A 229 8.85 -4.78 17.84
N LEU A 230 8.06 -4.17 18.72
CA LEU A 230 6.82 -4.72 19.25
C LEU A 230 5.63 -4.52 18.30
N HIS A 231 5.79 -3.72 17.25
CA HIS A 231 4.72 -3.45 16.29
C HIS A 231 4.47 -4.59 15.32
N GLY A 232 5.31 -5.63 15.34
CA GLY A 232 5.11 -6.84 14.56
C GLY A 232 6.35 -7.25 13.81
N TYR A 233 6.19 -8.37 13.09
CA TYR A 233 7.21 -8.92 12.22
C TYR A 233 6.71 -9.02 10.79
N GLU A 234 7.59 -8.70 9.85
CA GLU A 234 7.48 -9.09 8.46
C GLU A 234 8.25 -10.40 8.26
N PHE A 235 7.77 -11.23 7.34
CA PHE A 235 8.42 -12.49 6.99
C PHE A 235 8.89 -12.42 5.53
N GLU A 236 10.02 -13.06 5.21
CA GLU A 236 10.53 -13.18 3.85
C GLU A 236 9.80 -14.28 3.07
N SER A 237 8.47 -14.18 3.00
CA SER A 237 7.58 -15.24 2.51
C SER A 237 6.45 -14.67 1.66
N ASP A 238 6.21 -15.27 0.50
CA ASP A 238 5.06 -14.94 -0.36
C ASP A 238 3.74 -15.49 0.23
N GLU A 239 3.83 -16.36 1.24
CA GLU A 239 2.71 -17.09 1.83
C GLU A 239 2.25 -16.48 3.14
N HIS A 240 3.21 -16.10 3.97
CA HIS A 240 3.02 -15.47 5.26
C HIS A 240 3.55 -14.05 5.20
N VAL A 241 2.65 -13.10 5.22
CA VAL A 241 2.98 -11.68 5.10
C VAL A 241 3.72 -11.17 6.34
N GLY A 242 3.21 -11.53 7.51
CA GLY A 242 3.70 -11.04 8.78
C GLY A 242 2.68 -11.17 9.90
N VAL A 243 3.09 -10.85 11.12
CA VAL A 243 2.26 -10.86 12.33
C VAL A 243 2.28 -9.50 13.01
N VAL A 244 1.09 -8.96 13.28
CA VAL A 244 0.93 -7.63 13.87
C VAL A 244 0.05 -7.71 15.12
N PRO A 245 0.55 -7.31 16.31
CA PRO A 245 -0.25 -7.20 17.50
C PRO A 245 -1.10 -5.93 17.48
N VAL A 246 -2.36 -6.01 17.89
CA VAL A 246 -3.27 -4.86 17.90
C VAL A 246 -4.15 -4.85 19.15
N TYR A 247 -4.61 -3.66 19.51
CA TYR A 247 -5.68 -3.47 20.48
C TYR A 247 -6.84 -2.71 19.84
N LEU A 248 -7.99 -3.38 19.72
CA LEU A 248 -9.16 -2.89 18.97
C LEU A 248 -10.40 -2.72 19.83
N LYS A 249 -10.25 -2.77 21.17
CA LYS A 249 -11.39 -2.73 22.09
C LYS A 249 -11.97 -1.32 22.23
N GLU A 250 -11.12 -0.31 22.39
CA GLU A 250 -11.52 1.10 22.59
C GLU A 250 -10.57 2.02 21.83
N GLU A 251 -11.08 3.14 21.31
CA GLU A 251 -10.27 4.17 20.66
C GLU A 251 -9.46 4.99 21.70
N PRO A 252 -8.23 5.43 21.36
CA PRO A 252 -7.53 5.16 20.10
C PRO A 252 -7.06 3.71 20.02
N TYR A 253 -7.29 3.07 18.86
CA TYR A 253 -6.75 1.75 18.59
C TYR A 253 -5.24 1.79 18.60
N TRP A 254 -4.60 0.70 19.01
CA TRP A 254 -3.14 0.60 19.00
C TRP A 254 -2.65 -0.31 17.87
N ASN A 255 -1.68 0.20 17.12
CA ASN A 255 -0.90 -0.51 16.09
C ASN A 255 -1.71 -1.06 14.89
N VAL A 256 -2.92 -0.55 14.69
CA VAL A 256 -3.76 -0.88 13.52
C VAL A 256 -3.20 -0.25 12.23
N GLU A 257 -2.40 0.81 12.35
CA GLU A 257 -1.66 1.47 11.28
C GLU A 257 -0.64 0.54 10.64
N THR A 258 0.13 -0.19 11.47
CA THR A 258 1.11 -1.18 11.01
C THR A 258 0.44 -2.33 10.27
N LEU A 259 -0.68 -2.84 10.81
CA LEU A 259 -1.44 -3.91 10.15
C LEU A 259 -1.95 -3.46 8.78
N ALA A 260 -2.52 -2.27 8.73
CA ALA A 260 -2.97 -1.67 7.49
C ALA A 260 -1.85 -1.47 6.48
N TRP A 261 -0.69 -1.01 6.92
CA TRP A 261 0.46 -0.84 6.04
C TRP A 261 0.85 -2.18 5.41
N LEU A 262 0.99 -3.20 6.26
CA LEU A 262 1.43 -4.53 5.86
C LEU A 262 0.44 -5.17 4.90
N MET A 263 -0.86 -5.03 5.15
CA MET A 263 -1.88 -5.43 4.17
C MET A 263 -1.73 -4.67 2.85
N GLY A 264 -1.55 -3.35 2.91
CA GLY A 264 -1.46 -2.49 1.75
C GLY A 264 -0.25 -2.78 0.85
N ASP A 265 0.86 -3.26 1.40
CA ASP A 265 2.07 -3.57 0.63
C ASP A 265 1.94 -4.88 -0.16
N PHE A 266 1.20 -5.85 0.36
CA PHE A 266 0.96 -7.15 -0.29
C PHE A 266 -0.26 -7.18 -1.21
N LEU A 267 -1.13 -6.16 -1.14
CA LEU A 267 -2.25 -6.06 -2.07
C LEU A 267 -1.78 -5.83 -3.52
N PRO A 268 -2.46 -6.43 -4.51
CA PRO A 268 -2.26 -6.12 -5.92
C PRO A 268 -2.36 -4.61 -6.19
N VAL A 269 -1.57 -4.12 -7.16
CA VAL A 269 -1.46 -2.68 -7.48
C VAL A 269 -2.84 -2.06 -7.78
N ASP A 270 -3.74 -2.81 -8.44
CA ASP A 270 -5.09 -2.39 -8.78
C ASP A 270 -6.05 -2.34 -7.58
N ALA A 271 -5.76 -3.07 -6.49
CA ALA A 271 -6.55 -3.05 -5.25
C ALA A 271 -6.01 -2.05 -4.21
N ARG A 272 -4.73 -1.70 -4.30
CA ARG A 272 -3.99 -0.93 -3.27
C ARG A 272 -4.53 0.49 -3.05
N LEU A 273 -4.90 1.20 -4.11
CA LEU A 273 -5.37 2.59 -3.98
C LEU A 273 -6.68 2.69 -3.18
N GLN A 274 -7.71 1.92 -3.56
CA GLN A 274 -8.98 1.94 -2.84
C GLN A 274 -8.80 1.48 -1.38
N PHE A 275 -7.91 0.51 -1.14
CA PHE A 275 -7.57 0.09 0.21
C PHE A 275 -7.03 1.25 1.07
N ILE A 276 -6.02 1.97 0.59
CA ILE A 276 -5.38 3.05 1.35
C ILE A 276 -6.32 4.25 1.51
N GLN A 277 -7.04 4.66 0.45
CA GLN A 277 -7.98 5.78 0.51
C GLN A 277 -9.10 5.57 1.52
N ALA A 278 -9.59 4.33 1.62
CA ALA A 278 -10.64 3.98 2.55
C ALA A 278 -10.24 4.17 4.02
N GLN A 279 -8.96 4.09 4.36
CA GLN A 279 -8.51 4.20 5.75
C GLN A 279 -8.40 5.65 6.27
N GLN A 280 -8.29 6.63 5.37
CA GLN A 280 -8.08 8.05 5.72
C GLN A 280 -6.85 8.32 6.62
N ARG A 281 -5.78 7.53 6.48
CA ARG A 281 -4.52 7.73 7.21
C ARG A 281 -3.50 8.42 6.32
N GLU A 282 -3.07 9.61 6.71
CA GLU A 282 -2.15 10.43 5.92
C GLU A 282 -0.82 9.73 5.70
N GLU A 283 -0.33 9.05 6.73
CA GLU A 283 0.94 8.32 6.70
C GLU A 283 0.95 7.24 5.62
N LEU A 284 -0.16 6.51 5.42
CA LEU A 284 -0.27 5.48 4.39
C LEU A 284 -0.30 6.06 2.97
N MET A 285 -0.91 7.23 2.77
CA MET A 285 -0.86 7.93 1.47
C MET A 285 0.52 8.51 1.20
N GLN A 286 1.22 9.03 2.22
CA GLN A 286 2.62 9.45 2.11
C GLN A 286 3.52 8.27 1.76
N GLU A 287 3.28 7.09 2.33
CA GLU A 287 3.99 5.85 1.98
C GLU A 287 3.79 5.47 0.51
N LEU A 288 2.54 5.45 0.04
CA LEU A 288 2.20 5.15 -1.35
C LEU A 288 2.91 6.12 -2.32
N SER A 289 2.97 7.40 -1.95
CA SER A 289 3.74 8.43 -2.67
C SER A 289 5.24 8.10 -2.73
N ARG A 290 5.84 7.64 -1.62
CA ARG A 290 7.26 7.25 -1.54
C ARG A 290 7.57 6.04 -2.40
N ASP A 291 6.73 5.00 -2.34
CA ASP A 291 6.91 3.80 -3.17
C ASP A 291 6.80 4.16 -4.65
N THR A 292 5.75 4.90 -5.04
CA THR A 292 5.59 5.41 -6.41
C THR A 292 6.82 6.21 -6.87
N THR A 293 7.37 7.07 -6.01
CA THR A 293 8.60 7.83 -6.28
C THR A 293 9.80 6.93 -6.54
N LYS A 294 10.01 5.87 -5.74
CA LYS A 294 11.12 4.92 -5.91
C LYS A 294 10.99 4.17 -7.24
N ARG A 295 9.80 3.71 -7.59
CA ARG A 295 9.53 2.98 -8.84
C ARG A 295 9.75 3.87 -10.07
N PHE A 296 9.23 5.10 -10.05
CA PHE A 296 9.47 6.09 -11.11
C PHE A 296 10.95 6.45 -11.23
N ALA A 297 11.69 6.55 -10.12
CA ALA A 297 13.13 6.75 -10.15
C ALA A 297 13.87 5.56 -10.79
N GLY A 298 13.44 4.33 -10.52
CA GLY A 298 13.97 3.13 -11.18
C GLY A 298 13.73 3.16 -12.70
N ILE A 299 12.50 3.49 -13.13
CA ILE A 299 12.14 3.64 -14.54
C ILE A 299 12.97 4.75 -15.22
N ALA A 300 13.11 5.90 -14.56
CA ALA A 300 13.95 7.01 -15.03
C ALA A 300 15.41 6.60 -15.19
N GLY A 301 15.94 5.78 -14.26
CA GLY A 301 17.27 5.23 -14.35
C GLY A 301 17.48 4.33 -15.57
N GLY A 302 16.48 3.51 -15.90
CA GLY A 302 16.46 2.74 -17.14
C GLY A 302 16.51 3.62 -18.40
N ILE A 303 15.75 4.72 -18.41
CA ILE A 303 15.73 5.68 -19.52
C ILE A 303 17.08 6.38 -19.68
N GLY A 304 17.64 6.96 -18.62
CA GLY A 304 18.96 7.62 -18.67
C GLY A 304 20.13 6.64 -18.89
N GLY A 305 19.91 5.34 -18.69
CA GLY A 305 20.91 4.32 -19.05
C GLY A 305 20.99 4.05 -20.56
N ALA A 306 19.97 4.45 -21.32
CA ALA A 306 19.88 4.13 -22.75
C ALA A 306 20.84 5.00 -23.59
N PRO A 307 21.50 4.43 -24.62
CA PRO A 307 22.44 5.15 -25.48
C PRO A 307 21.70 6.03 -26.51
N THR A 308 20.95 7.04 -26.05
CA THR A 308 20.13 7.92 -26.89
C THR A 308 20.41 9.39 -26.58
N PRO A 309 21.24 10.08 -27.39
CA PRO A 309 21.56 11.49 -27.13
C PRO A 309 20.32 12.39 -27.20
N GLY A 310 19.94 13.01 -26.07
CA GLY A 310 18.97 14.10 -26.01
C GLY A 310 17.49 13.71 -26.17
N ALA A 311 17.19 12.49 -26.62
CA ALA A 311 15.83 11.98 -26.80
C ALA A 311 15.19 11.45 -25.50
N ASP A 312 16.02 11.19 -24.49
CA ASP A 312 15.66 10.80 -23.13
C ASP A 312 15.03 11.95 -22.32
N PHE A 313 15.45 13.20 -22.55
CA PHE A 313 14.98 14.36 -21.78
C PHE A 313 13.45 14.57 -21.80
N PRO A 314 12.75 14.61 -22.95
CA PRO A 314 11.32 14.83 -22.95
C PRO A 314 10.53 13.71 -22.26
N VAL A 315 10.99 12.47 -22.43
CA VAL A 315 10.38 11.28 -21.79
C VAL A 315 10.58 11.32 -20.27
N LEU A 316 11.81 11.63 -19.81
CA LEU A 316 12.11 11.82 -18.39
C LEU A 316 11.29 12.97 -17.78
N THR A 317 11.08 14.04 -18.55
CA THR A 317 10.30 15.19 -18.09
C THR A 317 8.81 14.86 -17.98
N GLY A 318 8.26 14.15 -18.98
CA GLY A 318 6.88 13.63 -18.91
C GLY A 318 6.68 12.70 -17.73
N LEU A 319 7.64 11.80 -17.48
CA LEU A 319 7.63 10.89 -16.34
C LEU A 319 7.61 11.66 -15.00
N GLN A 320 8.40 12.73 -14.88
CA GLN A 320 8.42 13.58 -13.69
C GLN A 320 7.14 14.40 -13.52
N LEU A 321 6.52 14.90 -14.59
CA LEU A 321 5.21 15.55 -14.52
C LEU A 321 4.13 14.58 -14.02
N LEU A 322 4.11 13.37 -14.58
CA LEU A 322 3.20 12.31 -14.14
C LEU A 322 3.38 12.00 -12.65
N LEU A 323 4.63 11.85 -12.20
CA LEU A 323 4.95 11.62 -10.79
C LEU A 323 4.45 12.77 -9.88
N VAL A 324 4.71 14.03 -10.24
CA VAL A 324 4.25 15.19 -9.45
C VAL A 324 2.72 15.21 -9.38
N GLY A 325 2.03 14.94 -10.48
CA GLY A 325 0.57 14.84 -10.50
C GLY A 325 0.03 13.69 -9.65
N LEU A 326 0.67 12.52 -9.69
CA LEU A 326 0.35 11.38 -8.82
C LEU A 326 0.47 11.74 -7.34
N ILE A 327 1.59 12.34 -6.94
CA ILE A 327 1.81 12.74 -5.55
C ILE A 327 0.82 13.81 -5.11
N GLY A 328 0.53 14.80 -5.96
CA GLY A 328 -0.49 15.81 -5.69
C GLY A 328 -1.90 15.20 -5.55
N SER A 329 -2.20 14.15 -6.33
CA SER A 329 -3.45 13.40 -6.20
C SER A 329 -3.57 12.68 -4.86
N PHE A 330 -2.45 12.17 -4.34
CA PHE A 330 -2.41 11.45 -3.08
C PHE A 330 -2.60 12.36 -1.86
N SER A 331 -2.23 13.64 -1.97
CA SER A 331 -2.22 14.60 -0.86
C SER A 331 -3.52 15.37 -0.65
N CYS A 332 -4.64 14.93 -1.23
CA CYS A 332 -5.97 15.55 -1.10
C CYS A 332 -6.17 16.92 -1.71
N ARG A 333 -5.18 17.48 -2.41
CA ARG A 333 -5.41 18.68 -3.21
C ARG A 333 -6.23 18.26 -4.41
N GLU A 334 -7.31 18.98 -4.72
CA GLU A 334 -8.02 18.73 -5.95
C GLU A 334 -7.03 18.88 -7.12
N LEU A 335 -6.83 17.79 -7.86
CA LEU A 335 -6.01 17.83 -9.07
C LEU A 335 -6.72 18.71 -10.10
N GLU A 336 -6.36 19.98 -10.11
CA GLU A 336 -6.67 20.92 -11.16
C GLU A 336 -5.47 21.07 -12.09
N ARG A 337 -5.68 21.64 -13.27
CA ARG A 337 -4.57 21.97 -14.20
C ARG A 337 -3.48 22.81 -13.52
N GLY A 338 -3.86 23.57 -12.48
CA GLY A 338 -2.95 24.39 -11.69
C GLY A 338 -2.05 23.63 -10.71
N THR A 339 -2.36 22.39 -10.30
CA THR A 339 -1.64 21.74 -9.18
C THR A 339 -0.15 21.54 -9.45
N VAL A 340 0.19 21.09 -10.67
CA VAL A 340 1.60 20.97 -11.10
C VAL A 340 2.22 22.35 -11.36
N GLU A 341 1.45 23.30 -11.90
CA GLU A 341 1.90 24.69 -12.09
C GLU A 341 2.27 25.36 -10.76
N GLU A 342 1.46 25.17 -9.71
CA GLU A 342 1.67 25.69 -8.36
C GLU A 342 2.95 25.14 -7.75
N TYR A 343 3.12 23.81 -7.80
CA TYR A 343 4.35 23.16 -7.36
C TYR A 343 5.58 23.74 -8.08
N LEU A 344 5.54 23.80 -9.41
CA LEU A 344 6.68 24.31 -10.19
C LEU A 344 6.97 25.78 -9.89
N THR A 345 5.94 26.59 -9.70
CA THR A 345 6.06 27.99 -9.29
C THR A 345 6.72 28.10 -7.91
N ALA A 346 6.28 27.29 -6.95
CA ALA A 346 6.86 27.25 -5.60
C ALA A 346 8.33 26.83 -5.60
N MET A 347 8.73 25.95 -6.53
CA MET A 347 10.14 25.54 -6.69
C MET A 347 11.02 26.60 -7.38
N GLY A 348 10.45 27.74 -7.79
CA GLY A 348 11.15 28.86 -8.44
C GLY A 348 11.10 28.83 -9.97
N GLY A 349 10.16 28.06 -10.54
CA GLY A 349 9.86 28.09 -11.97
C GLY A 349 9.26 29.44 -12.41
N THR A 350 9.62 29.91 -13.60
CA THR A 350 9.01 31.11 -14.20
C THR A 350 7.74 30.73 -14.94
N THR A 351 6.66 30.51 -14.19
CA THR A 351 5.36 30.10 -14.72
C THR A 351 4.44 31.33 -14.93
N VAL A 352 3.84 31.44 -16.11
CA VAL A 352 2.72 32.35 -16.43
C VAL A 352 1.46 31.50 -16.39
N ALA A 353 0.36 31.99 -15.79
CA ALA A 353 -0.90 31.24 -15.73
C ALA A 353 -1.36 30.81 -17.14
N GLY A 354 -1.68 29.51 -17.31
CA GLY A 354 -2.16 28.96 -18.59
C GLY A 354 -1.06 28.55 -19.58
N LEU A 355 0.12 28.15 -19.10
CA LEU A 355 1.23 27.75 -19.96
C LEU A 355 0.95 26.43 -20.70
N ALA A 356 1.34 26.37 -21.97
CA ALA A 356 1.36 25.13 -22.74
C ALA A 356 2.38 24.15 -22.15
N ALA A 357 2.04 22.85 -22.13
CA ALA A 357 2.91 21.67 -22.10
C ALA A 357 4.44 21.90 -22.05
N ARG A 358 4.98 22.59 -23.08
CA ARG A 358 6.41 22.90 -23.24
C ARG A 358 7.02 23.79 -22.14
N GLY A 359 6.23 24.69 -21.53
CA GLY A 359 6.66 25.54 -20.43
C GLY A 359 6.89 24.77 -19.14
N LEU A 360 5.96 23.88 -18.79
CA LEU A 360 6.06 22.97 -17.65
C LEU A 360 7.29 22.06 -17.81
N ALA A 361 7.45 21.49 -19.01
CA ALA A 361 8.58 20.64 -19.33
C ALA A 361 9.93 21.37 -19.16
N ARG A 362 10.01 22.62 -19.64
CA ARG A 362 11.21 23.44 -19.47
C ARG A 362 11.51 23.74 -18.00
N SER A 363 10.49 23.94 -17.17
CA SER A 363 10.67 24.21 -15.73
C SER A 363 11.26 23.01 -15.00
N LEU A 364 10.79 21.79 -15.29
CA LEU A 364 11.37 20.58 -14.70
C LEU A 364 12.77 20.25 -15.23
N ALA A 365 13.02 20.52 -16.51
CA ALA A 365 14.33 20.30 -17.12
C ALA A 365 15.44 21.10 -16.41
N GLN A 366 15.12 22.23 -15.76
CA GLN A 366 16.07 23.01 -14.96
C GLN A 366 16.63 22.24 -13.75
N PHE A 367 15.95 21.21 -13.28
CA PHE A 367 16.43 20.36 -12.19
C PHE A 367 17.39 19.25 -12.64
N VAL A 368 17.62 19.09 -13.95
CA VAL A 368 18.54 18.10 -14.51
C VAL A 368 19.93 18.72 -14.71
N PRO A 369 20.99 18.22 -14.05
CA PRO A 369 22.35 18.68 -14.30
C PRO A 369 22.81 18.28 -15.72
N GLY A 370 23.41 19.21 -16.48
CA GLY A 370 24.01 18.89 -17.79
C GLY A 370 23.05 18.91 -18.98
N ILE A 371 22.01 19.78 -18.94
CA ILE A 371 21.01 19.97 -20.00
C ILE A 371 21.66 19.99 -21.39
N GLY A 372 21.24 19.07 -22.27
CA GLY A 372 21.73 18.92 -23.64
C GLY A 372 22.83 17.87 -23.84
N GLN A 373 23.25 17.15 -22.79
CA GLN A 373 24.19 16.03 -22.85
C GLN A 373 23.54 14.71 -22.44
N VAL A 374 24.16 13.57 -22.76
CA VAL A 374 23.70 12.24 -22.32
C VAL A 374 23.64 12.22 -20.78
N VAL A 375 22.44 12.04 -20.23
CA VAL A 375 22.23 11.90 -18.78
C VAL A 375 22.50 10.45 -18.43
N SER A 376 23.28 10.15 -17.38
CA SER A 376 23.44 8.76 -16.94
C SER A 376 22.20 8.26 -16.18
N GLY A 377 21.94 6.95 -16.21
CA GLY A 377 20.82 6.35 -15.47
C GLY A 377 20.82 6.71 -13.98
N THR A 378 21.99 6.75 -13.33
CA THR A 378 22.10 7.18 -11.93
C THR A 378 21.67 8.62 -11.71
N VAL A 379 21.98 9.54 -12.64
CA VAL A 379 21.56 10.95 -12.54
C VAL A 379 20.05 11.05 -12.77
N ALA A 380 19.51 10.37 -13.79
CA ALA A 380 18.09 10.37 -14.08
C ALA A 380 17.25 9.82 -12.91
N SER A 381 17.71 8.72 -12.31
CA SER A 381 17.08 8.12 -11.14
C SER A 381 17.14 9.03 -9.91
N ALA A 382 18.32 9.56 -9.58
CA ALA A 382 18.50 10.45 -8.43
C ALA A 382 17.69 11.76 -8.56
N THR A 383 17.63 12.35 -9.76
CA THR A 383 16.83 13.56 -10.00
C THR A 383 15.33 13.27 -9.89
N THR A 384 14.86 12.15 -10.43
CA THR A 384 13.43 11.78 -10.35
C THR A 384 13.00 11.50 -8.91
N TYR A 385 13.82 10.77 -8.15
CA TYR A 385 13.62 10.60 -6.71
C TYR A 385 13.57 11.93 -5.97
N ALA A 386 14.46 12.86 -6.31
CA ALA A 386 14.53 14.17 -5.68
C ALA A 386 13.30 15.04 -5.98
N VAL A 387 12.78 14.98 -7.21
CA VAL A 387 11.52 15.66 -7.60
C VAL A 387 10.34 15.06 -6.82
N GLY A 388 10.21 13.74 -6.77
CA GLY A 388 9.12 13.09 -6.02
C GLY A 388 9.15 13.44 -4.53
N ARG A 389 10.32 13.38 -3.89
CA ARG A 389 10.48 13.78 -2.48
C ARG A 389 10.18 15.26 -2.23
N SER A 390 10.54 16.14 -3.16
CA SER A 390 10.21 17.56 -3.09
C SER A 390 8.71 17.81 -3.24
N ALA A 391 8.05 17.10 -4.16
CA ALA A 391 6.61 17.15 -4.32
C ALA A 391 5.88 16.64 -3.07
N GLU A 392 6.35 15.55 -2.46
CA GLU A 392 5.79 15.02 -1.21
C GLU A 392 5.81 16.07 -0.09
N GLU A 393 6.95 16.73 0.17
CA GLU A 393 7.02 17.81 1.18
C GLU A 393 6.08 18.97 0.87
N TYR A 394 5.96 19.34 -0.41
CA TYR A 394 5.11 20.46 -0.82
C TYR A 394 3.62 20.15 -0.65
N PHE A 395 3.23 18.92 -0.98
CA PHE A 395 1.84 18.51 -1.09
C PHE A 395 1.26 17.97 0.22
N PHE A 396 2.04 17.23 1.01
CA PHE A 396 1.61 16.68 2.29
C PHE A 396 1.99 17.56 3.48
N ASN A 397 3.19 18.14 3.47
CA ASN A 397 3.72 18.89 4.63
C ASN A 397 3.65 20.41 4.47
N ASP A 398 3.01 20.90 3.39
CA ASP A 398 2.94 22.32 3.02
C ASP A 398 4.31 23.04 3.06
N SER A 399 5.39 22.31 2.78
CA SER A 399 6.76 22.76 2.94
C SER A 399 7.49 22.86 1.60
N VAL A 400 8.06 24.04 1.32
CA VAL A 400 8.79 24.29 0.06
C VAL A 400 10.24 23.83 0.21
N VAL A 401 10.51 22.59 -0.20
CA VAL A 401 11.88 22.03 -0.26
C VAL A 401 12.27 21.77 -1.70
N LYS A 402 13.32 22.43 -2.20
CA LYS A 402 13.79 22.27 -3.59
C LYS A 402 14.33 20.86 -3.86
N PRO A 403 14.13 20.30 -5.07
CA PRO A 403 14.67 18.98 -5.43
C PRO A 403 16.18 18.83 -5.17
N SER A 404 16.96 19.91 -5.36
CA SER A 404 18.41 19.91 -5.12
C SER A 404 18.81 19.43 -3.72
N ALA A 405 17.95 19.59 -2.70
CA ALA A 405 18.21 19.11 -1.34
C ALA A 405 18.22 17.56 -1.23
N TYR A 406 17.50 16.87 -2.11
CA TYR A 406 17.34 15.42 -2.08
C TYR A 406 18.27 14.66 -3.03
N VAL A 407 18.95 15.33 -3.97
CA VAL A 407 19.81 14.68 -4.99
C VAL A 407 20.93 13.85 -4.34
N LYS A 408 21.57 14.35 -3.28
CA LYS A 408 22.64 13.61 -2.57
C LYS A 408 22.09 12.37 -1.83
N LYS A 409 20.90 12.48 -1.23
CA LYS A 409 20.21 11.35 -0.59
C LYS A 409 19.82 10.29 -1.62
N GLY A 410 19.30 10.71 -2.78
CA GLY A 410 18.96 9.81 -3.89
C GLY A 410 20.16 9.04 -4.42
N ARG A 411 21.33 9.69 -4.59
CA ARG A 411 22.56 9.02 -5.03
C ARG A 411 23.04 7.93 -4.07
N ASN A 412 22.96 8.15 -2.76
CA ASN A 412 23.43 7.20 -1.76
C ASN A 412 22.50 5.98 -1.62
N ARG A 413 21.19 6.15 -1.85
CA ARG A 413 20.16 5.11 -1.70
C ARG A 413 20.06 4.16 -2.89
N LEU A 414 20.68 4.50 -4.02
CA LEU A 414 20.65 3.74 -5.27
C LEU A 414 22.01 3.06 -5.57
N GLN A 415 22.99 3.20 -4.67
CA GLN A 415 24.31 2.58 -4.74
C GLN A 415 24.52 1.44 -3.73
N GLY A 416 23.58 1.25 -2.81
CA GLY A 416 23.42 0.06 -1.97
C GLY A 416 22.21 -0.69 -2.44
#